data_AF-A0A352WN34-F1
#
_entry.id   AF-A0A352WN34-F1
#
_cell.length_a   1.000
_cell.length_b   1.000
_cell.length_c   1.000
_cell.angle_alpha   90.00
_cell.angle_beta   90.00
_cell.angle_gamma   90.00
#
_symmetry.space_group_name_H-M   'P 1'
#
loop_
_entity.id
_entity.type
_entity.pdbx_description
1 polymer ?
#
loop_
_entity_poly.entity_id
_entity_poly.type
_entity_poly.pdbx_seq_one_letter_code
_entity_poly.pdbx_strand_id
1 'polypeptide(L)'
;MRYPLVLLLPVGIVAASLGWIDSTPSESPAPEAYTQWCSSCHGPEGRDFVDRDWKLGSTADAVRRVIEEGHELLGMPAYGSTLSASEIDSIAAFVMEQAASKRGFKPTAPELIESSDLTLRVNTIVDGLETPWGMDFVNDTTLLITEREGRLWKLEAGQLVSIEGLPDDIHVKGQGGLLDVMHWRDNDAEEEWVYLTYSKDRPGDADQSATALVRAPWSAETERIEAWEELFVATPYEKTHHHYGSRVEIGGDGKLY
;
A
#
# COMPACT_ATOMS: atom_id res chain seq x y z
N MET A 1 19.52 47.53 28.05
CA MET A 1 19.10 46.41 27.18
C MET A 1 18.79 45.23 28.09
N ARG A 2 17.52 44.84 28.23
CA ARG A 2 17.07 43.74 29.09
C ARG A 2 16.57 42.61 28.18
N TYR A 3 17.14 41.42 28.33
CA TYR A 3 16.67 40.20 27.66
C TYR A 3 15.39 39.67 28.34
N PRO A 4 14.45 39.05 27.61
CA PRO A 4 13.28 38.45 28.24
C PRO A 4 13.63 37.12 28.91
N LEU A 5 12.97 36.88 30.04
CA LEU A 5 13.03 35.68 30.87
C LEU A 5 12.23 34.56 30.17
N VAL A 6 12.85 33.43 29.85
CA VAL A 6 12.15 32.22 29.39
C VAL A 6 11.83 31.36 30.62
N LEU A 7 10.54 31.16 30.88
CA LEU A 7 10.03 30.29 31.94
C LEU A 7 9.68 28.93 31.33
N LEU A 8 10.44 27.89 31.66
CA LEU A 8 10.11 26.49 31.31
C LEU A 8 9.30 25.88 32.46
N LEU A 9 8.04 25.54 32.20
CA LEU A 9 7.21 24.74 33.11
C LEU A 9 7.31 23.26 32.70
N PRO A 10 7.72 22.35 33.61
CA PRO A 10 7.67 20.92 33.35
C PRO A 10 6.21 20.44 33.47
N VAL A 11 5.64 19.93 32.38
CA VAL A 11 4.35 19.23 32.41
C VAL A 11 4.63 17.79 32.83
N GLY A 12 4.36 17.48 34.10
CA GLY A 12 4.33 16.11 34.59
C GLY A 12 3.03 15.44 34.17
N ILE A 13 3.11 14.43 33.30
CA ILE A 13 1.98 13.56 32.98
C ILE A 13 1.89 12.49 34.08
N VAL A 14 0.85 12.59 34.92
CA VAL A 14 0.44 11.52 35.82
C VAL A 14 -0.36 10.52 35.00
N ALA A 15 0.24 9.38 34.65
CA ALA A 15 -0.49 8.27 34.05
C ALA A 15 -1.20 7.46 35.15
N ALA A 16 -2.51 7.64 35.28
CA ALA A 16 -3.35 6.72 36.03
C ALA A 16 -3.50 5.43 35.21
N SER A 17 -3.03 4.32 35.77
CA SER A 17 -3.17 2.98 35.20
C SER A 17 -4.63 2.53 35.26
N LEU A 18 -5.41 2.87 34.25
CA LEU A 18 -6.66 2.18 33.94
C LEU A 18 -6.28 0.91 33.16
N GLY A 19 -6.47 -0.25 33.77
CA GLY A 19 -6.29 -1.53 33.10
C GLY A 19 -7.40 -1.72 32.07
N TRP A 20 -7.03 -1.71 30.80
CA TRP A 20 -7.91 -2.09 29.70
C TRP A 20 -7.94 -3.61 29.68
N ILE A 21 -9.13 -4.19 29.85
CA ILE A 21 -9.35 -5.61 29.56
C ILE A 21 -9.29 -5.72 28.05
N ASP A 22 -8.18 -6.26 27.54
CA ASP A 22 -8.00 -6.57 26.13
C ASP A 22 -8.90 -7.75 25.78
N SER A 23 -10.10 -7.46 25.28
CA SER A 23 -10.91 -8.44 24.57
C SER A 23 -10.57 -8.33 23.10
N THR A 24 -9.43 -8.89 22.69
CA THR A 24 -9.16 -9.12 21.27
C THR A 24 -10.15 -10.19 20.77
N PRO A 25 -10.90 -9.93 19.69
CA PRO A 25 -11.56 -10.99 18.97
C PRO A 25 -10.48 -11.98 18.49
N SER A 26 -10.68 -13.26 18.76
CA SER A 26 -9.81 -14.36 18.34
C SER A 26 -9.74 -14.42 16.81
N GLU A 27 -8.71 -13.86 16.20
CA GLU A 27 -8.27 -14.26 14.86
C GLU A 27 -7.72 -15.69 14.95
N SER A 28 -8.29 -16.60 14.17
CA SER A 28 -7.81 -17.97 14.13
C SER A 28 -6.42 -17.98 13.48
N PRO A 29 -5.39 -18.55 14.11
CA PRO A 29 -4.07 -18.64 13.50
C PRO A 29 -4.15 -19.43 12.18
N ALA A 30 -3.33 -19.03 11.20
CA ALA A 30 -3.26 -19.70 9.91
C ALA A 30 -3.03 -21.22 10.06
N PRO A 31 -3.68 -22.08 9.26
CA PRO A 31 -3.43 -23.51 9.27
C PRO A 31 -1.94 -23.83 9.05
N GLU A 32 -1.42 -24.90 9.66
CA GLU A 32 -0.02 -25.31 9.51
C GLU A 32 0.34 -25.55 8.03
N ALA A 33 -0.56 -26.22 7.30
CA ALA A 33 -0.41 -26.46 5.86
C ALA A 33 -0.36 -25.15 5.05
N TYR A 34 -1.15 -24.14 5.43
CA TYR A 34 -1.06 -22.82 4.80
C TYR A 34 0.32 -22.18 5.05
N THR A 35 0.75 -22.20 6.32
CA THR A 35 2.02 -21.61 6.73
C THR A 35 3.18 -22.25 6.00
N GLN A 36 3.15 -23.57 5.82
CA GLN A 36 4.22 -24.32 5.16
C GLN A 36 4.27 -24.10 3.63
N TRP A 37 3.11 -24.04 2.97
CA TRP A 37 3.05 -24.16 1.50
C TRP A 37 2.66 -22.87 0.78
N CYS A 38 2.03 -21.92 1.47
CA CYS A 38 1.37 -20.77 0.85
C CYS A 38 1.91 -19.43 1.36
N SER A 39 2.33 -19.33 2.61
CA SER A 39 2.66 -18.07 3.28
C SER A 39 3.79 -17.26 2.62
N SER A 40 4.75 -17.91 1.98
CA SER A 40 5.87 -17.25 1.31
C SER A 40 5.43 -16.47 0.08
N CYS A 41 4.35 -16.88 -0.57
CA CYS A 41 3.78 -16.22 -1.74
C CYS A 41 2.59 -15.33 -1.39
N HIS A 42 1.77 -15.74 -0.40
CA HIS A 42 0.49 -15.09 -0.06
C HIS A 42 0.50 -14.29 1.27
N GLY A 43 1.65 -14.24 1.93
CA GLY A 43 1.87 -13.62 3.23
C GLY A 43 1.57 -14.55 4.42
N PRO A 44 2.22 -14.36 5.57
CA PRO A 44 2.06 -15.23 6.75
C PRO A 44 0.63 -15.30 7.29
N GLU A 45 -0.15 -14.24 7.10
CA GLU A 45 -1.53 -14.12 7.58
C GLU A 45 -2.55 -14.12 6.44
N GLY A 46 -2.17 -14.51 5.22
CA GLY A 46 -3.11 -14.50 4.09
C GLY A 46 -3.48 -13.11 3.61
N ARG A 47 -2.60 -12.12 3.82
CA ARG A 47 -2.79 -10.71 3.45
C ARG A 47 -3.17 -10.51 1.98
N ASP A 48 -2.78 -11.41 1.09
CA ASP A 48 -3.14 -11.34 -0.32
C ASP A 48 -4.59 -11.66 -0.64
N PHE A 49 -5.33 -12.24 0.32
CA PHE A 49 -6.74 -12.55 0.16
C PHE A 49 -7.66 -11.45 0.72
N VAL A 50 -7.11 -10.51 1.49
CA VAL A 50 -7.87 -9.46 2.16
C VAL A 50 -8.32 -8.38 1.17
N ASP A 51 -9.64 -8.15 1.11
CA ASP A 51 -10.29 -7.06 0.37
C ASP A 51 -9.85 -6.97 -1.11
N ARG A 52 -9.88 -8.10 -1.83
CA ARG A 52 -9.43 -8.20 -3.24
C ARG A 52 -10.52 -8.61 -4.22
N ASP A 53 -10.32 -8.24 -5.49
CA ASP A 53 -11.08 -8.74 -6.64
C ASP A 53 -10.61 -10.15 -7.07
N TRP A 54 -11.52 -11.12 -7.02
CA TRP A 54 -11.24 -12.54 -7.26
C TRP A 54 -11.28 -12.91 -8.74
N LYS A 55 -10.14 -13.31 -9.32
CA LYS A 55 -10.03 -13.67 -10.75
C LYS A 55 -10.47 -15.10 -11.07
N LEU A 56 -10.35 -16.03 -10.12
CA LEU A 56 -10.59 -17.47 -10.33
C LEU A 56 -11.84 -18.00 -9.59
N GLY A 57 -12.72 -17.09 -9.16
CA GLY A 57 -13.92 -17.35 -8.37
C GLY A 57 -13.73 -17.08 -6.87
N SER A 58 -14.78 -16.59 -6.22
CA SER A 58 -14.78 -16.10 -4.83
C SER A 58 -15.56 -17.02 -3.87
N THR A 59 -15.58 -18.32 -4.15
CA THR A 59 -16.28 -19.32 -3.31
C THR A 59 -15.28 -20.33 -2.77
N ALA A 60 -15.61 -20.96 -1.63
CA ALA A 60 -14.76 -22.02 -1.05
C ALA A 60 -14.48 -23.14 -2.08
N ASP A 61 -15.46 -23.52 -2.90
CA ASP A 61 -15.27 -24.50 -3.99
C ASP A 61 -14.30 -24.03 -5.05
N ALA A 62 -14.33 -22.74 -5.40
CA ALA A 62 -13.38 -22.16 -6.33
C ALA A 62 -11.97 -22.18 -5.75
N VAL A 63 -11.81 -21.80 -4.48
CA VAL A 63 -10.53 -21.82 -3.77
C VAL A 63 -9.98 -23.26 -3.70
N ARG A 64 -10.80 -24.25 -3.33
CA ARG A 64 -10.42 -25.66 -3.32
C ARG A 64 -9.89 -26.12 -4.67
N ARG A 65 -10.66 -25.90 -5.74
CA ARG A 65 -10.27 -26.26 -7.11
C ARG A 65 -8.94 -25.64 -7.50
N VAL A 66 -8.75 -24.36 -7.18
CA VAL A 66 -7.52 -23.62 -7.49
C VAL A 66 -6.31 -24.15 -6.72
N ILE A 67 -6.48 -24.56 -5.45
CA ILE A 67 -5.42 -25.24 -4.68
C ILE A 67 -5.10 -26.62 -5.27
N GLU A 68 -6.12 -27.39 -5.65
CA GLU A 68 -5.97 -28.74 -6.20
C GLU A 68 -5.26 -28.73 -7.56
N GLU A 69 -5.74 -27.90 -8.48
CA GLU A 69 -5.34 -27.88 -9.89
C GLU A 69 -4.19 -26.90 -10.18
N GLY A 70 -3.98 -25.91 -9.30
CA GLY A 70 -3.08 -24.79 -9.55
C GLY A 70 -3.56 -23.90 -10.70
N HIS A 71 -2.71 -22.96 -11.10
CA HIS A 71 -2.92 -22.13 -12.29
C HIS A 71 -1.57 -21.68 -12.88
N GLU A 72 -1.05 -22.46 -13.82
CA GLU A 72 0.30 -22.30 -14.40
C GLU A 72 0.57 -20.89 -14.95
N LEU A 73 -0.39 -20.29 -15.67
CA LEU A 73 -0.25 -18.94 -16.24
C LEU A 73 -0.16 -17.82 -15.20
N LEU A 74 -0.58 -18.07 -13.96
CA LEU A 74 -0.52 -17.12 -12.85
C LEU A 74 0.58 -17.50 -11.85
N GLY A 75 1.41 -18.50 -12.17
CA GLY A 75 2.49 -18.96 -11.31
C GLY A 75 2.02 -19.70 -10.05
N MET A 76 0.76 -20.14 -9.98
CA MET A 76 0.24 -20.91 -8.85
C MET A 76 0.44 -22.42 -9.08
N PRO A 77 1.24 -23.13 -8.26
CA PRO A 77 1.43 -24.57 -8.39
C PRO A 77 0.17 -25.36 -8.01
N ALA A 78 0.08 -26.59 -8.51
CA ALA A 78 -0.96 -27.55 -8.10
C ALA A 78 -0.55 -28.28 -6.82
N TYR A 79 -1.43 -28.35 -5.82
CA TYR A 79 -1.15 -28.98 -4.53
C TYR A 79 -2.02 -30.21 -4.25
N GLY A 80 -2.90 -30.63 -5.17
CA GLY A 80 -3.80 -31.77 -4.96
C GLY A 80 -3.11 -33.12 -4.73
N SER A 81 -1.83 -33.25 -5.10
CA SER A 81 -0.99 -34.42 -4.80
C SER A 81 -0.14 -34.28 -3.53
N THR A 82 -0.07 -33.07 -2.96
CA THR A 82 0.78 -32.72 -1.81
C THR A 82 -0.04 -32.62 -0.53
N LEU A 83 -1.27 -32.12 -0.62
CA LEU A 83 -2.15 -31.86 0.52
C LEU A 83 -3.29 -32.87 0.58
N SER A 84 -3.72 -33.21 1.79
CA SER A 84 -4.96 -33.97 2.02
C SER A 84 -6.19 -33.11 1.77
N ALA A 85 -7.33 -33.74 1.49
CA ALA A 85 -8.61 -33.04 1.33
C ALA A 85 -8.95 -32.16 2.56
N SER A 86 -8.65 -32.63 3.77
CA SER A 86 -8.86 -31.86 5.01
C SER A 86 -7.95 -30.64 5.14
N GLU A 87 -6.71 -30.72 4.66
CA GLU A 87 -5.79 -29.58 4.63
C GLU A 87 -6.26 -28.55 3.61
N ILE A 88 -6.68 -29.00 2.42
CA ILE A 88 -7.25 -28.14 1.37
C ILE A 88 -8.51 -27.45 1.88
N ASP A 89 -9.40 -28.16 2.56
CA ASP A 89 -10.60 -27.57 3.19
C ASP A 89 -10.25 -26.52 4.24
N SER A 90 -9.24 -26.79 5.07
CA SER A 90 -8.80 -25.86 6.11
C SER A 90 -8.18 -24.60 5.53
N ILE A 91 -7.38 -24.73 4.47
CA ILE A 91 -6.80 -23.60 3.75
C ILE A 91 -7.91 -22.81 3.06
N ALA A 92 -8.85 -23.47 2.38
CA ALA A 92 -9.96 -22.80 1.71
C ALA A 92 -10.82 -22.01 2.70
N ALA A 93 -11.11 -22.56 3.88
CA ALA A 93 -11.83 -21.86 4.93
C ALA A 93 -11.06 -20.61 5.42
N PHE A 94 -9.76 -20.75 5.70
CA PHE A 94 -8.90 -19.63 6.09
C PHE A 94 -8.86 -18.53 5.02
N VAL A 95 -8.71 -18.89 3.75
CA VAL A 95 -8.72 -17.96 2.63
C VAL A 95 -10.04 -17.20 2.55
N MET A 96 -11.17 -17.88 2.75
CA MET A 96 -12.50 -17.25 2.75
C MET A 96 -12.71 -16.32 3.97
N GLU A 97 -12.10 -16.63 5.12
CA GLU A 97 -12.10 -15.74 6.30
C GLU A 97 -11.30 -14.46 6.03
N GLN A 98 -10.12 -14.59 5.41
CA GLN A 98 -9.33 -13.43 4.98
C GLN A 98 -10.05 -12.62 3.89
N ALA A 99 -10.72 -13.30 2.94
CA ALA A 99 -11.54 -12.66 1.90
C ALA A 99 -12.68 -11.81 2.45
N ALA A 100 -13.23 -12.20 3.61
CA ALA A 100 -14.27 -11.45 4.29
C ALA A 100 -13.72 -10.31 5.15
N SER A 101 -12.40 -10.27 5.37
CA SER A 101 -11.73 -9.23 6.14
C SER A 101 -11.50 -7.99 5.28
N LYS A 102 -11.59 -6.81 5.90
CA LYS A 102 -11.31 -5.52 5.26
C LYS A 102 -9.88 -5.09 5.57
N ARG A 103 -9.23 -4.41 4.62
CA ARG A 103 -7.96 -3.73 4.91
C ARG A 103 -8.22 -2.60 5.90
N GLY A 104 -7.50 -2.61 7.02
CA GLY A 104 -7.70 -1.64 8.08
C GLY A 104 -6.51 -1.57 9.02
N PHE A 105 -6.28 -0.38 9.55
CA PHE A 105 -5.35 -0.09 10.61
C PHE A 105 -5.76 -0.86 11.85
N LYS A 106 -4.93 -1.83 12.21
CA LYS A 106 -4.94 -2.44 13.52
C LYS A 106 -3.81 -1.77 14.32
N PRO A 107 -4.10 -0.86 15.26
CA PRO A 107 -3.07 -0.28 16.09
C PRO A 107 -2.34 -1.40 16.82
N THR A 108 -1.12 -1.69 16.38
CA THR A 108 -0.22 -2.59 17.07
C THR A 108 0.48 -1.82 18.18
N ALA A 109 0.74 -2.50 19.30
CA ALA A 109 1.57 -1.92 20.34
C ALA A 109 2.93 -1.54 19.71
N PRO A 110 3.45 -0.34 20.00
CA PRO A 110 4.73 0.10 19.46
C PRO A 110 5.83 -0.94 19.72
N GLU A 111 6.51 -1.36 18.67
CA GLU A 111 7.70 -2.19 18.80
C GLU A 111 8.90 -1.31 19.11
N LEU A 112 9.74 -1.74 20.06
CA LEU A 112 11.03 -1.11 20.32
C LEU A 112 12.11 -1.88 19.57
N ILE A 113 12.70 -1.23 18.57
CA ILE A 113 13.81 -1.76 17.79
C ILE A 113 15.10 -1.13 18.33
N GLU A 114 15.95 -1.96 18.92
CA GLU A 114 17.28 -1.54 19.38
C GLU A 114 18.26 -1.56 18.20
N SER A 115 18.88 -0.41 17.94
CA SER A 115 20.02 -0.29 17.04
C SER A 115 21.31 -0.04 17.84
N SER A 116 22.46 0.08 17.17
CA SER A 116 23.73 0.38 17.84
C SER A 116 23.71 1.68 18.63
N ASP A 117 22.96 2.68 18.15
CA ASP A 117 23.04 4.07 18.63
C ASP A 117 21.70 4.64 19.13
N LEU A 118 20.58 3.99 18.79
CA LEU A 118 19.23 4.48 19.05
C LEU A 118 18.24 3.34 19.35
N THR A 119 17.29 3.60 20.24
CA THR A 119 16.07 2.80 20.36
C THR A 119 14.98 3.45 19.52
N LEU A 120 14.51 2.76 18.49
CA LEU A 120 13.44 3.23 17.62
C LEU A 120 12.11 2.67 18.13
N ARG A 121 11.11 3.54 18.26
CA ARG A 121 9.73 3.13 18.52
C ARG A 121 8.97 3.10 17.19
N VAL A 122 8.60 1.91 16.74
CA VAL A 122 7.96 1.68 15.43
C VAL A 122 6.53 1.24 15.62
N ASN A 123 5.60 1.87 14.90
CA ASN A 123 4.19 1.50 14.87
C ASN A 123 3.82 1.15 13.43
N THR A 124 3.23 -0.03 13.23
CA THR A 124 2.63 -0.37 11.94
C THR A 124 1.31 0.38 11.81
N ILE A 125 1.20 1.26 10.81
CA ILE A 125 -0.03 2.04 10.54
C ILE A 125 -0.86 1.45 9.39
N VAL A 126 -0.25 0.59 8.58
CA VAL A 126 -0.89 -0.15 7.50
C VAL A 126 -0.04 -1.39 7.22
N ASP A 127 -0.70 -2.50 6.94
CA ASP A 127 -0.09 -3.74 6.46
C ASP A 127 -0.83 -4.22 5.20
N GLY A 128 -0.47 -5.40 4.69
CA GLY A 128 -1.15 -5.99 3.53
C GLY A 128 -0.88 -5.33 2.18
N LEU A 129 0.02 -4.34 2.14
CA LEU A 129 0.58 -3.82 0.90
C LEU A 129 1.58 -4.84 0.30
N GLU A 130 1.60 -4.93 -1.02
CA GLU A 130 2.44 -5.76 -1.87
C GLU A 130 3.85 -5.15 -2.02
N THR A 131 3.98 -4.03 -2.75
CA THR A 131 5.24 -3.28 -2.88
C THR A 131 5.00 -1.78 -2.70
N PRO A 132 4.85 -1.28 -1.45
CA PRO A 132 4.75 0.16 -1.21
C PRO A 132 6.01 0.89 -1.71
N TRP A 133 5.82 2.01 -2.43
CA TRP A 133 6.91 2.72 -3.10
C TRP A 133 7.06 4.17 -2.65
N GLY A 134 6.04 4.98 -2.90
CA GLY A 134 5.96 6.40 -2.53
C GLY A 134 4.84 6.62 -1.53
N MET A 135 4.96 7.68 -0.75
CA MET A 135 3.91 8.09 0.18
C MET A 135 4.00 9.57 0.48
N ASP A 136 2.84 10.19 0.73
CA ASP A 136 2.78 11.58 1.16
C ASP A 136 1.56 11.87 2.04
N PHE A 137 1.76 12.75 3.02
CA PHE A 137 0.71 13.15 3.95
C PHE A 137 -0.12 14.26 3.31
N VAL A 138 -1.42 14.01 3.15
CA VAL A 138 -2.39 15.05 2.79
C VAL A 138 -2.66 15.93 4.02
N ASN A 139 -2.77 15.30 5.19
CA ASN A 139 -2.96 15.94 6.50
C ASN A 139 -2.61 14.94 7.63
N ASP A 140 -2.81 15.34 8.89
CA ASP A 140 -2.51 14.54 10.09
C ASP A 140 -3.21 13.17 10.14
N THR A 141 -4.28 12.97 9.38
CA THR A 141 -5.13 11.77 9.41
C THR A 141 -5.25 11.06 8.07
N THR A 142 -4.64 11.60 7.03
CA THR A 142 -4.76 11.11 5.65
C THR A 142 -3.38 10.97 5.03
N LEU A 143 -3.03 9.73 4.64
CA LEU A 143 -1.79 9.38 3.96
C LEU A 143 -2.09 8.76 2.60
N LEU A 144 -1.40 9.22 1.56
CA LEU A 144 -1.40 8.58 0.25
C LEU A 144 -0.24 7.60 0.16
N ILE A 145 -0.46 6.45 -0.46
CA ILE A 145 0.54 5.40 -0.61
C ILE A 145 0.44 4.81 -2.00
N THR A 146 1.52 4.84 -2.76
CA THR A 146 1.60 4.12 -4.05
C THR A 146 2.15 2.72 -3.82
N GLU A 147 1.66 1.79 -4.62
CA GLU A 147 2.31 0.50 -4.83
C GLU A 147 2.83 0.41 -6.25
N ARG A 148 4.03 -0.15 -6.39
CA ARG A 148 4.70 -0.33 -7.68
C ARG A 148 3.81 -1.01 -8.71
N GLU A 149 2.92 -1.90 -8.28
CA GLU A 149 1.98 -2.64 -9.12
C GLU A 149 0.90 -1.77 -9.79
N GLY A 150 0.91 -0.44 -9.57
CA GLY A 150 -0.04 0.47 -10.20
C GLY A 150 -1.29 0.70 -9.37
N ARG A 151 -1.15 0.74 -8.03
CA ARG A 151 -2.26 1.00 -7.10
C ARG A 151 -1.95 2.21 -6.24
N LEU A 152 -2.95 3.05 -6.01
CA LEU A 152 -2.87 4.21 -5.11
C LEU A 152 -3.86 3.97 -3.96
N TRP A 153 -3.38 4.10 -2.74
CA TRP A 153 -4.19 3.97 -1.54
C TRP A 153 -4.29 5.31 -0.83
N LYS A 154 -5.48 5.57 -0.27
CA LYS A 154 -5.73 6.58 0.73
C LYS A 154 -5.95 5.88 2.06
N LEU A 155 -5.02 6.05 3.01
CA LEU A 155 -5.19 5.66 4.40
C LEU A 155 -5.82 6.84 5.15
N GLU A 156 -7.09 6.74 5.51
CA GLU A 156 -7.85 7.79 6.16
C GLU A 156 -8.40 7.30 7.50
N ALA A 157 -8.00 7.93 8.60
CA ALA A 157 -8.39 7.54 9.96
C ALA A 157 -8.20 6.02 10.24
N GLY A 158 -7.18 5.44 9.62
CA GLY A 158 -6.87 4.02 9.72
C GLY A 158 -7.62 3.12 8.75
N GLN A 159 -8.54 3.62 7.94
CA GLN A 159 -9.15 2.83 6.88
C GLN A 159 -8.34 2.97 5.58
N LEU A 160 -8.00 1.85 4.95
CA LEU A 160 -7.33 1.86 3.66
C LEU A 160 -8.38 1.82 2.54
N VAL A 161 -8.34 2.78 1.63
CA VAL A 161 -9.28 2.93 0.50
C VAL A 161 -8.50 2.98 -0.81
N SER A 162 -8.88 2.16 -1.80
CA SER A 162 -8.29 2.19 -3.14
C SER A 162 -8.74 3.45 -3.87
N ILE A 163 -7.81 4.15 -4.51
CA ILE A 163 -8.13 5.26 -5.42
C ILE A 163 -8.13 4.72 -6.85
N GLU A 164 -9.31 4.74 -7.47
CA GLU A 164 -9.53 4.22 -8.81
C GLU A 164 -9.26 5.27 -9.90
N GLY A 165 -9.16 4.81 -11.15
CA GLY A 165 -9.03 5.70 -12.32
C GLY A 165 -7.62 6.26 -12.52
N LEU A 166 -6.60 5.52 -12.09
CA LEU A 166 -5.20 5.80 -12.40
C LEU A 166 -4.94 5.69 -13.91
N PRO A 167 -3.83 6.26 -14.42
CA PRO A 167 -3.43 6.08 -15.82
C PRO A 167 -3.39 4.60 -16.22
N ASP A 168 -3.92 4.27 -17.39
CA ASP A 168 -4.01 2.90 -17.91
C ASP A 168 -2.72 2.41 -18.58
N ASP A 169 -1.75 3.31 -18.74
CA ASP A 169 -0.46 3.10 -19.40
C ASP A 169 0.71 2.99 -18.41
N ILE A 170 0.47 2.48 -17.20
CA ILE A 170 1.52 2.25 -16.20
C ILE A 170 2.32 0.98 -16.57
N HIS A 171 3.61 1.16 -16.83
CA HIS A 171 4.56 0.11 -17.17
C HIS A 171 5.07 -0.63 -15.92
N VAL A 172 4.40 -1.70 -15.51
CA VAL A 172 4.79 -2.51 -14.34
C VAL A 172 5.78 -3.63 -14.75
N LYS A 173 7.08 -3.30 -14.90
CA LYS A 173 8.16 -4.28 -15.14
C LYS A 173 9.45 -3.86 -14.43
N GLY A 174 10.13 -4.80 -13.76
CA GLY A 174 11.37 -4.51 -13.04
C GLY A 174 11.17 -3.44 -11.96
N GLN A 175 11.91 -2.34 -12.05
CA GLN A 175 11.74 -1.16 -11.16
C GLN A 175 10.62 -0.22 -11.63
N GLY A 176 10.03 -0.45 -12.80
CA GLY A 176 8.90 0.30 -13.31
C GLY A 176 7.61 -0.04 -12.57
N GLY A 177 6.75 0.97 -12.45
CA GLY A 177 5.48 0.91 -11.76
C GLY A 177 4.87 2.29 -11.58
N LEU A 178 3.89 2.38 -10.67
CA LEU A 178 3.52 3.63 -10.04
C LEU A 178 4.54 3.94 -8.95
N LEU A 179 5.19 5.10 -9.05
CA LEU A 179 6.39 5.40 -8.28
C LEU A 179 6.06 6.37 -7.15
N ASP A 180 6.19 7.68 -7.35
CA ASP A 180 6.00 8.64 -6.26
C ASP A 180 4.61 9.29 -6.29
N VAL A 181 4.20 9.79 -5.14
CA VAL A 181 2.98 10.59 -4.96
C VAL A 181 3.31 11.82 -4.14
N MET A 182 2.74 12.96 -4.52
CA MET A 182 2.79 14.18 -3.72
C MET A 182 1.42 14.82 -3.70
N HIS A 183 0.91 15.12 -2.51
CA HIS A 183 -0.20 16.04 -2.33
C HIS A 183 0.38 17.45 -2.18
N TRP A 184 -0.23 18.41 -2.86
CA TRP A 184 0.19 19.78 -2.73
C TRP A 184 -0.98 20.74 -2.90
N ARG A 185 -0.94 21.81 -2.11
CA ARG A 185 -1.86 22.92 -2.16
C ARG A 185 -1.07 24.22 -2.14
N ASP A 186 -1.37 25.13 -3.05
CA ASP A 186 -0.88 26.51 -2.94
C ASP A 186 -1.57 27.19 -1.75
N ASN A 187 -0.80 27.91 -0.93
CA ASN A 187 -1.33 28.57 0.27
C ASN A 187 -2.49 29.53 -0.05
N ASP A 188 -2.45 30.14 -1.23
CA ASP A 188 -3.46 31.10 -1.68
C ASP A 188 -4.55 30.48 -2.56
N ALA A 189 -4.46 29.17 -2.87
CA ALA A 189 -5.46 28.46 -3.67
C ALA A 189 -6.46 27.68 -2.80
N GLU A 190 -7.68 27.55 -3.33
CA GLU A 190 -8.67 26.62 -2.78
C GLU A 190 -8.47 25.21 -3.35
N GLU A 191 -7.94 25.09 -4.57
CA GLU A 191 -7.70 23.81 -5.21
C GLU A 191 -6.46 23.10 -4.64
N GLU A 192 -6.66 21.83 -4.31
CA GLU A 192 -5.61 20.90 -3.95
C GLU A 192 -5.30 19.98 -5.13
N TRP A 193 -4.06 19.52 -5.20
CA TRP A 193 -3.57 18.69 -6.29
C TRP A 193 -2.90 17.45 -5.74
N VAL A 194 -3.10 16.34 -6.45
CA VAL A 194 -2.26 15.15 -6.31
C VAL A 194 -1.42 15.01 -7.56
N TYR A 195 -0.13 14.76 -7.36
CA TYR A 195 0.85 14.50 -8.40
C TYR A 195 1.26 13.05 -8.32
N LEU A 196 1.38 12.39 -9.47
CA LEU A 196 1.94 11.05 -9.56
C LEU A 196 3.10 11.04 -10.54
N THR A 197 4.15 10.33 -10.17
CA THR A 197 5.17 9.91 -11.12
C THR A 197 5.10 8.41 -11.32
N TYR A 198 5.26 7.98 -12.56
CA TYR A 198 5.16 6.56 -12.91
C TYR A 198 6.00 6.27 -14.16
N SER A 199 6.40 5.02 -14.34
CA SER A 199 6.93 4.59 -15.63
C SER A 199 5.77 4.39 -16.60
N LYS A 200 5.72 5.18 -17.66
CA LYS A 200 4.68 5.21 -18.67
C LYS A 200 5.05 4.36 -19.87
N ASP A 201 4.14 3.52 -20.36
CA ASP A 201 4.28 2.79 -21.61
C ASP A 201 4.35 3.76 -22.80
N ARG A 202 5.16 3.41 -23.79
CA ARG A 202 5.15 4.14 -25.07
C ARG A 202 3.84 3.86 -25.79
N PRO A 203 3.12 4.89 -26.28
CA PRO A 203 1.93 4.68 -27.08
C PRO A 203 2.19 3.75 -28.27
N GLY A 204 1.50 2.61 -28.31
CA GLY A 204 1.62 1.58 -29.34
C GLY A 204 2.82 0.63 -29.22
N ASP A 205 3.63 0.72 -28.15
CA ASP A 205 4.81 -0.14 -27.93
C ASP A 205 5.13 -0.31 -26.42
N ALA A 206 4.44 -1.23 -25.75
CA ALA A 206 4.57 -1.51 -24.30
C ALA A 206 5.89 -2.21 -23.90
N ASP A 207 6.84 -2.35 -24.84
CA ASP A 207 8.20 -2.80 -24.54
C ASP A 207 9.16 -1.62 -24.32
N GLN A 208 8.68 -0.39 -24.47
CA GLN A 208 9.43 0.83 -24.17
C GLN A 208 8.69 1.67 -23.15
N SER A 209 9.42 2.27 -22.22
CA SER A 209 8.86 3.10 -21.16
C SER A 209 9.69 4.37 -20.90
N ALA A 210 9.06 5.38 -20.31
CA ALA A 210 9.71 6.61 -19.85
C ALA A 210 9.06 7.06 -18.53
N THR A 211 9.77 7.82 -17.71
CA THR A 211 9.16 8.43 -16.52
C THR A 211 8.19 9.53 -16.93
N ALA A 212 6.98 9.48 -16.43
CA ALA A 212 5.96 10.50 -16.62
C ALA A 212 5.56 11.14 -15.30
N LEU A 213 5.08 12.36 -15.38
CA LEU A 213 4.51 13.14 -14.29
C LEU A 213 3.12 13.61 -14.71
N VAL A 214 2.12 13.28 -13.91
CA VAL A 214 0.73 13.72 -14.06
C VAL A 214 0.27 14.40 -12.80
N ARG A 215 -0.78 15.22 -12.91
CA ARG A 215 -1.52 15.72 -11.74
C ARG A 215 -3.02 15.63 -11.95
N ALA A 216 -3.77 15.67 -10.85
CA ALA A 216 -5.22 15.80 -10.86
C ALA A 216 -5.70 16.61 -9.64
N PRO A 217 -6.90 17.21 -9.70
CA PRO A 217 -7.51 17.83 -8.54
C PRO A 217 -7.73 16.81 -7.42
N TRP A 218 -7.57 17.24 -6.18
CA TRP A 218 -7.76 16.43 -4.98
C TRP A 218 -8.84 17.02 -4.06
N SER A 219 -9.61 16.14 -3.43
CA SER A 219 -10.48 16.45 -2.28
C SER A 219 -10.50 15.28 -1.29
N ALA A 220 -10.93 15.52 -0.05
CA ALA A 220 -11.02 14.48 0.97
C ALA A 220 -11.89 13.28 0.53
N GLU A 221 -12.95 13.55 -0.23
CA GLU A 221 -13.90 12.57 -0.76
C GLU A 221 -13.39 11.82 -1.99
N THR A 222 -12.15 12.06 -2.42
CA THR A 222 -11.57 11.37 -3.58
C THR A 222 -11.44 9.88 -3.30
N GLU A 223 -12.18 9.08 -4.06
CA GLU A 223 -12.05 7.62 -4.18
C GLU A 223 -11.77 7.19 -5.63
N ARG A 224 -11.88 8.15 -6.57
CA ARG A 224 -11.63 7.95 -7.99
C ARG A 224 -11.17 9.26 -8.62
N ILE A 225 -10.23 9.16 -9.56
CA ILE A 225 -9.73 10.28 -10.35
C ILE A 225 -9.98 9.98 -11.81
N GLU A 226 -10.56 10.91 -12.56
CA GLU A 226 -10.86 10.69 -14.00
C GLU A 226 -10.14 11.66 -14.93
N ALA A 227 -9.53 12.70 -14.38
CA ALA A 227 -8.98 13.83 -15.13
C ALA A 227 -7.50 14.06 -14.80
N TRP A 228 -6.65 13.10 -15.21
CA TRP A 228 -5.19 13.27 -15.13
C TRP A 228 -4.71 14.22 -16.23
N GLU A 229 -4.02 15.28 -15.82
CA GLU A 229 -3.26 16.17 -16.69
C GLU A 229 -1.81 15.68 -16.76
N GLU A 230 -1.34 15.29 -17.96
CA GLU A 230 0.07 14.99 -18.19
C GLU A 230 0.90 16.27 -18.24
N LEU A 231 1.83 16.41 -17.31
CA LEU A 231 2.69 17.58 -17.20
C LEU A 231 4.02 17.36 -17.92
N PHE A 232 4.55 16.14 -17.86
CA PHE A 232 5.86 15.84 -18.39
C PHE A 232 6.05 14.35 -18.69
N VAL A 233 6.83 14.06 -19.74
CA VAL A 233 7.36 12.73 -20.06
C VAL A 233 8.84 12.85 -20.40
N ALA A 234 9.67 12.08 -19.69
CA ALA A 234 11.12 12.05 -19.83
C ALA A 234 11.57 11.26 -21.07
N THR A 235 11.28 11.77 -22.27
CA THR A 235 11.67 11.12 -23.53
C THR A 235 13.21 11.11 -23.73
N PRO A 236 13.77 10.12 -24.46
CA PRO A 236 13.10 9.05 -25.21
C PRO A 236 12.49 7.95 -24.33
N TYR A 237 11.52 7.23 -24.88
CA TYR A 237 11.11 5.94 -24.30
C TYR A 237 12.19 4.91 -24.59
N GLU A 238 12.53 4.10 -23.59
CA GLU A 238 13.63 3.15 -23.63
C GLU A 238 13.16 1.75 -23.26
N LYS A 239 13.88 0.72 -23.73
CA LYS A 239 13.58 -0.69 -23.43
C LYS A 239 14.07 -1.16 -22.05
N THR A 240 14.64 -0.27 -21.25
CA THR A 240 15.14 -0.60 -19.91
C THR A 240 13.99 -0.76 -18.91
N HIS A 241 14.23 -1.52 -17.84
CA HIS A 241 13.31 -1.71 -16.71
C HIS A 241 13.88 -1.17 -15.40
N HIS A 242 14.87 -0.26 -15.48
CA HIS A 242 15.63 0.26 -14.33
C HIS A 242 15.90 1.76 -14.47
N HIS A 243 16.16 2.41 -13.34
CA HIS A 243 16.63 3.80 -13.23
C HIS A 243 15.64 4.88 -13.66
N TYR A 244 14.37 4.75 -13.27
CA TYR A 244 13.32 5.73 -13.60
C TYR A 244 13.40 7.05 -12.83
N GLY A 245 14.27 7.17 -11.80
CA GLY A 245 14.15 8.29 -10.85
C GLY A 245 12.77 8.22 -10.20
N SER A 246 12.11 9.36 -9.97
CA SER A 246 10.65 9.56 -9.77
C SER A 246 10.29 10.56 -8.68
N ARG A 247 11.21 10.86 -7.76
CA ARG A 247 10.93 11.76 -6.63
C ARG A 247 10.33 13.06 -7.15
N VAL A 248 9.14 13.42 -6.65
CA VAL A 248 8.45 14.66 -7.00
C VAL A 248 8.28 15.51 -5.75
N GLU A 249 8.64 16.80 -5.83
CA GLU A 249 8.57 17.71 -4.68
C GLU A 249 8.41 19.16 -5.13
N ILE A 250 7.65 19.97 -4.39
CA ILE A 250 7.70 21.43 -4.52
C ILE A 250 8.81 21.98 -3.62
N GLY A 251 9.84 22.54 -4.24
CA GLY A 251 10.94 23.18 -3.52
C GLY A 251 10.53 24.48 -2.85
N GLY A 252 11.35 24.95 -1.90
CA GLY A 252 11.10 26.20 -1.18
C GLY A 252 11.13 27.47 -2.05
N ASP A 253 11.52 27.36 -3.32
CA ASP A 253 11.42 28.42 -4.33
C ASP A 253 10.10 28.38 -5.13
N GLY A 254 9.18 27.49 -4.76
CA GLY A 254 7.86 27.33 -5.36
C GLY A 254 7.87 26.57 -6.69
N LYS A 255 8.96 25.88 -7.04
CA LYS A 255 9.06 25.09 -8.28
C LYS A 255 8.91 23.60 -8.02
N LEU A 256 8.47 22.90 -9.05
CA LEU A 256 8.39 21.45 -9.08
C LEU A 256 9.73 20.84 -9.51
N TYR A 257 10.19 19.84 -8.74
CA TYR A 257 11.43 19.08 -8.95
C TYR A 257 11.13 17.60 -9.18
#